data_AF-A0A519ZZ89-F1
#
_entry.id   AF-A0A519ZZ89-F1
#
_cell.length_a   1.000
_cell.length_b   1.000
_cell.length_c   1.000
_cell.angle_alpha   90.00
_cell.angle_beta   90.00
_cell.angle_gamma   90.00
#
_symmetry.space_group_name_H-M   'P 1'
#
loop_
_entity.id
_entity.type
_entity.pdbx_description
1 polymer ?
#
loop_
_entity_poly.entity_id
_entity_poly.type
_entity_poly.pdbx_seq_one_letter_code
_entity_poly.pdbx_strand_id
1 'polypeptide(L)'
;MMHQLMEGWEVEISEGQRIPLSWYLSEGQTLMDSVTEMEPDGDVRLAQIKEAFRAFEFEGKIHSEVQDMVIELVTDTCRFLSDYNGYIYKADVSETPYFAHYNPTNDILIHAVKPVFEKVRTRDGFRDAIKLGWIGDAFKWQNFKVKPSLLGFKTNGLEIPLDLYITSHALRRLNERINITPGIMHEILVNTFLQYEIAHSFKGNESLVTYRVSDLKVGYFVVRLHEQQLVVHTFLFLTNNHTPEGEKLNRLLNLELADKEYLEIDNLPDFNAYHIDQNEKLSKVFSDAGCASLLKLGHLQAFSVNEINDKDPESILKYLADAKYFTSN
;
A
#
# COMPACT_ATOMS: atom_id res chain seq x y z
N MET A 1 12.00 -12.04 11.59
CA MET A 1 11.11 -10.98 11.08
C MET A 1 11.40 -9.63 11.71
N MET A 2 10.98 -9.30 12.94
CA MET A 2 11.29 -7.98 13.54
C MET A 2 12.79 -7.63 13.58
N HIS A 3 13.66 -8.58 13.96
CA HIS A 3 15.12 -8.36 13.89
C HIS A 3 15.62 -8.05 12.47
N GLN A 4 15.05 -8.69 11.45
CA GLN A 4 15.40 -8.43 10.05
C GLN A 4 14.83 -7.08 9.58
N LEU A 5 13.65 -6.68 10.08
CA LEU A 5 13.03 -5.40 9.76
C LEU A 5 13.75 -4.21 10.43
N MET A 6 14.46 -4.46 11.54
CA MET A 6 15.35 -3.50 12.18
C MET A 6 16.72 -3.38 11.48
N GLU A 7 17.06 -4.25 10.53
CA GLU A 7 18.33 -4.13 9.81
C GLU A 7 18.36 -2.82 9.01
N GLY A 8 19.43 -2.04 9.16
CA GLY A 8 19.58 -0.74 8.52
C GLY A 8 18.95 0.44 9.28
N TRP A 9 18.22 0.19 10.37
CA TRP A 9 17.75 1.26 11.26
C TRP A 9 18.87 1.67 12.22
N GLU A 10 19.19 2.96 12.24
CA GLU A 10 20.25 3.52 13.05
C GLU A 10 19.76 4.72 13.86
N VAL A 11 20.19 4.80 15.11
CA VAL A 11 19.96 5.93 16.00
C VAL A 11 21.17 6.85 15.94
N GLU A 12 20.96 8.12 15.61
CA GLU A 12 22.02 9.14 15.65
C GLU A 12 22.18 9.67 17.07
N ILE A 13 23.27 9.29 17.73
CA ILE A 13 23.52 9.61 19.14
C ILE A 13 24.33 10.89 19.34
N SER A 14 25.07 11.28 18.31
CA SER A 14 25.74 12.58 18.18
C SER A 14 26.04 12.84 16.71
N GLU A 15 26.51 14.04 16.36
CA GLU A 15 26.72 14.46 14.97
C GLU A 15 27.61 13.44 14.21
N GLY A 16 26.98 12.71 13.28
CA GLY A 16 27.64 11.67 12.48
C GLY A 16 27.97 10.35 13.20
N GLN A 17 27.60 10.20 14.47
CA GLN A 17 27.74 8.94 15.21
C GLN A 17 26.41 8.20 15.30
N ARG A 18 26.42 6.96 14.80
CA ARG A 18 25.23 6.14 14.69
C ARG A 18 25.43 4.78 15.30
N ILE A 19 24.37 4.24 15.90
CA ILE A 19 24.34 2.88 16.45
C ILE A 19 23.10 2.15 15.91
N PRO A 20 23.16 0.82 15.74
CA PRO A 20 21.99 0.05 15.33
C PRO A 20 20.84 0.22 16.33
N LEU A 21 19.61 0.41 15.84
CA LEU A 21 18.42 0.49 16.68
C LEU A 21 18.26 -0.75 17.57
N SER A 22 18.53 -1.94 17.03
CA SER A 22 18.48 -3.20 17.77
C SER A 22 19.43 -3.21 18.97
N TRP A 23 20.64 -2.65 18.83
CA TRP A 23 21.60 -2.54 19.91
C TRP A 23 21.17 -1.51 20.95
N TYR A 24 20.62 -0.37 20.51
CA TYR A 24 20.09 0.64 21.41
C TYR A 24 18.96 0.08 22.27
N LEU A 25 18.00 -0.62 21.66
CA LEU A 25 16.85 -1.20 22.36
C LEU A 25 17.24 -2.34 23.33
N SER A 26 18.41 -2.98 23.16
CA SER A 26 18.88 -4.03 24.08
C SER A 26 19.88 -3.51 25.11
N GLU A 27 21.03 -3.03 24.68
CA GLU A 27 22.14 -2.63 25.56
C GLU A 27 22.05 -1.15 25.95
N GLY A 28 21.64 -0.30 25.00
CA GLY A 28 21.53 1.15 25.22
C GLY A 28 20.50 1.51 26.28
N GLN A 29 19.32 0.87 26.25
CA GLN A 29 18.30 1.05 27.28
C GLN A 29 18.78 0.59 28.65
N THR A 30 19.41 -0.59 28.75
CA THR A 30 19.99 -1.08 30.01
C THR A 30 21.01 -0.10 30.60
N LEU A 31 21.86 0.48 29.76
CA LEU A 31 22.83 1.51 30.18
C LEU A 31 22.12 2.79 30.63
N MET A 32 21.10 3.23 29.90
CA MET A 32 20.31 4.41 30.25
C MET A 32 19.62 4.23 31.60
N ASP A 33 18.89 3.14 31.80
CA ASP A 33 18.24 2.82 33.07
C ASP A 33 19.25 2.82 34.23
N SER A 34 20.43 2.23 34.00
CA SER A 34 21.52 2.24 34.99
C SER A 34 22.00 3.65 35.34
N VAL A 35 22.09 4.56 34.36
CA VAL A 35 22.52 5.95 34.57
C VAL A 35 21.42 6.78 35.24
N THR A 36 20.14 6.56 34.91
CA THR A 36 18.99 7.23 35.57
C THR A 36 18.99 6.99 37.07
N GLU A 37 19.24 5.75 37.49
CA GLU A 37 19.24 5.33 38.90
C GLU A 37 20.47 5.81 39.70
N MET A 38 21.50 6.40 39.04
CA MET A 38 22.69 6.89 39.74
C MET A 38 22.38 8.17 40.54
N GLU A 39 22.52 8.14 41.86
CA GLU A 39 22.48 9.37 42.66
C GLU A 39 23.86 10.04 42.70
N PRO A 40 24.01 11.30 42.24
CA PRO A 40 25.33 11.93 42.20
C PRO A 40 25.95 12.14 43.58
N ASP A 41 25.17 12.34 44.65
CA ASP A 41 25.60 12.50 46.06
C ASP A 41 26.90 13.31 46.28
N GLY A 42 27.11 14.36 45.47
CA GLY A 42 28.29 15.22 45.51
C GLY A 42 29.50 14.77 44.68
N ASP A 43 29.46 13.61 44.00
CA ASP A 43 30.44 13.20 42.99
C ASP A 43 30.18 13.92 41.65
N VAL A 44 31.08 14.86 41.35
CA VAL A 44 31.07 15.65 40.12
C VAL A 44 31.12 14.78 38.85
N ARG A 45 31.77 13.62 38.89
CA ARG A 45 31.87 12.72 37.73
C ARG A 45 30.54 12.05 37.43
N LEU A 46 29.80 11.63 38.47
CA LEU A 46 28.46 11.07 38.30
C LEU A 46 27.49 12.11 37.74
N ALA A 47 27.58 13.36 38.21
CA ALA A 47 26.79 14.46 37.66
C ALA A 47 27.12 14.72 36.17
N GLN A 48 28.40 14.66 35.79
CA GLN A 48 28.82 14.79 34.39
C GLN A 48 28.30 13.65 33.50
N ILE A 49 28.30 12.42 34.02
CA ILE A 49 27.72 11.26 33.31
C ILE A 49 26.22 11.47 33.11
N LYS A 50 25.46 11.82 34.16
CA LYS A 50 24.01 12.08 34.04
C LYS A 50 23.72 13.18 33.01
N GLU A 51 24.42 14.30 33.06
CA GLU A 51 24.20 15.38 32.07
C GLU A 51 24.51 14.93 30.64
N ALA A 52 25.53 14.08 30.43
CA ALA A 52 25.85 13.54 29.11
C ALA A 52 24.75 12.62 28.54
N PHE A 53 23.95 12.00 29.42
CA PHE A 53 22.85 11.11 29.04
C PHE A 53 21.47 11.78 28.99
N ARG A 54 21.39 13.07 29.31
CA ARG A 54 20.13 13.82 29.38
C ARG A 54 19.29 13.76 28.10
N ALA A 55 19.93 13.68 26.92
CA ALA A 55 19.24 13.57 25.65
C ALA A 55 18.50 12.24 25.44
N PHE A 56 18.83 11.21 26.23
CA PHE A 56 18.28 9.85 26.16
C PHE A 56 17.23 9.57 27.25
N GLU A 57 17.08 10.49 28.22
CA GLU A 57 15.99 10.44 29.20
C GLU A 57 14.62 10.51 28.51
N PHE A 58 13.54 10.14 29.22
CA PHE A 58 12.19 10.01 28.65
C PHE A 58 11.68 11.25 27.91
N GLU A 59 12.04 12.46 28.36
CA GLU A 59 11.70 13.73 27.69
C GLU A 59 12.78 14.23 26.72
N GLY A 60 13.84 13.44 26.56
CA GLY A 60 15.00 13.75 25.74
C GLY A 60 14.73 13.60 24.25
N LYS A 61 15.47 14.36 23.44
CA LYS A 61 15.33 14.36 21.99
C LYS A 61 15.57 12.97 21.38
N ILE A 62 16.63 12.27 21.80
CA ILE A 62 16.99 10.96 21.24
C ILE A 62 15.94 9.91 21.64
N HIS A 63 15.38 10.02 22.85
CA HIS A 63 14.29 9.15 23.28
C HIS A 63 13.06 9.29 22.38
N SER A 64 12.62 10.53 22.11
CA SER A 64 11.50 10.79 21.19
C SER A 64 11.76 10.26 19.78
N GLU A 65 12.98 10.45 19.25
CA GLU A 65 13.34 9.94 17.92
C GLU A 65 13.26 8.41 17.86
N VAL A 66 13.74 7.71 18.90
CA VAL A 66 13.66 6.26 18.97
C VAL A 66 12.22 5.78 19.16
N GLN A 67 11.38 6.49 19.92
CA GLN A 67 9.96 6.20 20.03
C GLN A 67 9.29 6.24 18.65
N ASP A 68 9.55 7.29 17.87
CA ASP A 68 9.03 7.43 16.50
C ASP A 68 9.50 6.26 15.62
N MET A 69 10.79 5.89 15.69
CA MET A 69 11.33 4.75 14.94
C MET A 69 10.66 3.42 15.30
N VAL A 70 10.44 3.17 16.59
CA VAL A 70 9.77 1.94 17.06
C VAL A 70 8.30 1.92 16.63
N ILE A 71 7.59 3.05 16.73
CA ILE A 71 6.20 3.18 16.23
C ILE A 71 6.15 2.87 14.74
N GLU A 72 7.03 3.48 13.95
CA GLU A 72 7.08 3.30 12.49
C GLU A 72 7.33 1.84 12.13
N LEU A 73 8.40 1.24 12.69
CA LEU A 73 8.77 -0.15 12.47
C LEU A 73 7.63 -1.13 12.77
N VAL A 74 6.99 -0.98 13.93
CA VAL A 74 5.93 -1.89 14.38
C VAL A 74 4.66 -1.67 13.55
N THR A 75 4.33 -0.43 13.23
CA THR A 75 3.19 -0.07 12.38
C THR A 75 3.35 -0.65 10.98
N ASP A 76 4.52 -0.48 10.38
CA ASP A 76 4.82 -1.02 9.06
C ASP A 76 4.81 -2.53 9.07
N THR A 77 5.38 -3.18 10.09
CA THR A 77 5.27 -4.64 10.25
C THR A 77 3.81 -5.10 10.28
N CYS A 78 2.96 -4.43 11.06
CA CYS A 78 1.54 -4.73 11.11
C CYS A 78 0.85 -4.52 9.75
N ARG A 79 1.20 -3.45 9.03
CA ARG A 79 0.72 -3.20 7.66
C ARG A 79 1.15 -4.31 6.73
N PHE A 80 2.44 -4.68 6.67
CA PHE A 80 2.96 -5.73 5.81
C PHE A 80 2.25 -7.08 6.00
N LEU A 81 1.88 -7.42 7.24
CA LEU A 81 1.19 -8.68 7.55
C LEU A 81 -0.32 -8.64 7.32
N SER A 82 -0.90 -7.45 7.13
CA SER A 82 -2.34 -7.27 7.02
C SER A 82 -2.91 -7.76 5.69
N ASP A 83 -4.08 -8.40 5.72
CA ASP A 83 -4.81 -8.86 4.54
C ASP A 83 -6.33 -8.78 4.77
N TYR A 84 -7.06 -8.14 3.85
CA TYR A 84 -8.53 -8.09 3.92
C TYR A 84 -9.21 -9.46 3.83
N ASN A 85 -8.56 -10.46 3.24
CA ASN A 85 -9.06 -11.84 3.22
C ASN A 85 -8.73 -12.61 4.51
N GLY A 86 -7.84 -12.07 5.35
CA GLY A 86 -7.38 -12.67 6.60
C GLY A 86 -7.69 -11.79 7.80
N TYR A 87 -6.65 -11.14 8.32
CA TYR A 87 -6.72 -10.22 9.45
C TYR A 87 -5.99 -8.93 9.11
N ILE A 88 -6.50 -7.84 9.65
CA ILE A 88 -5.77 -6.58 9.74
C ILE A 88 -5.17 -6.49 11.13
N TYR A 89 -3.92 -6.03 11.21
CA TYR A 89 -3.15 -5.95 12.45
C TYR A 89 -2.91 -4.51 12.84
N LYS A 90 -2.96 -4.22 14.14
CA LYS A 90 -2.51 -2.97 14.73
C LYS A 90 -1.81 -3.27 16.05
N ALA A 91 -0.67 -2.66 16.28
CA ALA A 91 0.03 -2.79 17.54
C ALA A 91 -0.40 -1.74 18.54
N ASP A 92 -0.43 -2.15 19.80
CA ASP A 92 -0.46 -1.28 20.96
C ASP A 92 0.92 -1.32 21.62
N VAL A 93 1.59 -0.16 21.64
CA VAL A 93 2.90 0.02 22.27
C VAL A 93 2.77 0.67 23.64
N SER A 94 1.56 1.07 24.07
CA SER A 94 1.39 1.80 25.32
C SER A 94 1.77 0.98 26.54
N GLU A 95 1.65 -0.34 26.47
CA GLU A 95 1.98 -1.27 27.57
C GLU A 95 3.48 -1.50 27.77
N THR A 96 4.35 -0.76 27.09
CA THR A 96 5.81 -0.84 27.26
C THR A 96 6.34 0.31 28.14
N PRO A 97 7.37 0.10 28.98
CA PRO A 97 7.90 1.14 29.85
C PRO A 97 8.55 2.27 29.04
N TYR A 98 8.98 1.93 27.81
CA TYR A 98 9.58 2.87 26.88
C TYR A 98 8.60 3.95 26.41
N PHE A 99 7.30 3.66 26.33
CA PHE A 99 6.25 4.62 25.97
C PHE A 99 5.44 5.11 27.18
N ALA A 100 5.46 4.34 28.27
CA ALA A 100 4.80 4.68 29.52
C ALA A 100 5.65 4.20 30.71
N HIS A 101 6.50 5.09 31.24
CA HIS A 101 7.55 4.78 32.23
C HIS A 101 7.12 3.91 33.43
N TYR A 102 5.85 4.00 33.85
CA TYR A 102 5.33 3.27 35.01
C TYR A 102 4.67 1.93 34.66
N ASN A 103 4.69 1.51 33.40
CA ASN A 103 4.09 0.24 33.01
C ASN A 103 4.97 -0.93 33.44
N PRO A 104 4.40 -1.95 34.12
CA PRO A 104 5.17 -3.07 34.66
C PRO A 104 5.50 -4.13 33.60
N THR A 105 4.85 -4.07 32.45
CA THR A 105 5.02 -4.97 31.32
C THR A 105 5.93 -4.33 30.28
N ASN A 106 6.64 -5.15 29.51
CA ASN A 106 7.39 -4.70 28.33
C ASN A 106 6.90 -5.45 27.08
N ASP A 107 5.59 -5.39 26.89
CA ASP A 107 4.88 -6.13 25.85
C ASP A 107 4.34 -5.17 24.79
N ILE A 108 4.55 -5.52 23.53
CA ILE A 108 3.84 -4.92 22.40
C ILE A 108 2.66 -5.83 22.09
N LEU A 109 1.43 -5.33 22.30
CA LEU A 109 0.22 -6.11 22.05
C LEU A 109 -0.19 -5.98 20.59
N ILE A 110 -0.38 -7.10 19.91
CA ILE A 110 -0.83 -7.11 18.51
C ILE A 110 -2.32 -7.44 18.45
N HIS A 111 -3.12 -6.47 18.03
CA HIS A 111 -4.55 -6.63 17.82
C HIS A 111 -4.82 -7.12 16.40
N ALA A 112 -5.51 -8.25 16.28
CA ALA A 112 -5.95 -8.80 14.99
C ALA A 112 -7.46 -8.59 14.83
N VAL A 113 -7.87 -7.89 13.78
CA VAL A 113 -9.28 -7.67 13.45
C VAL A 113 -9.59 -8.35 12.12
N LYS A 114 -10.57 -9.26 12.12
CA LYS A 114 -11.06 -9.90 10.91
C LYS A 114 -12.07 -8.99 10.20
N PRO A 115 -11.84 -8.59 8.94
CA PRO A 115 -12.83 -7.83 8.19
C PRO A 115 -14.13 -8.60 8.02
N VAL A 116 -15.25 -7.88 8.10
CA VAL A 116 -16.59 -8.46 7.98
C VAL A 116 -17.06 -8.32 6.54
N PHE A 117 -17.39 -9.46 5.92
CA PHE A 117 -18.05 -9.50 4.62
C PHE A 117 -19.56 -9.43 4.82
N GLU A 118 -20.18 -8.42 4.25
CA GLU A 118 -21.61 -8.18 4.26
C GLU A 118 -22.20 -8.41 2.86
N LYS A 119 -23.49 -8.79 2.81
CA LYS A 119 -24.22 -8.89 1.54
C LYS A 119 -24.70 -7.51 1.12
N VAL A 120 -24.09 -6.98 0.07
CA VAL A 120 -24.46 -5.68 -0.53
C VAL A 120 -25.35 -5.92 -1.75
N ARG A 121 -26.46 -5.20 -1.82
CA ARG A 121 -27.36 -5.23 -2.97
C ARG A 121 -26.77 -4.43 -4.13
N THR A 122 -26.65 -5.07 -5.28
CA THR A 122 -26.25 -4.45 -6.54
C THR A 122 -27.31 -4.69 -7.61
N ARG A 123 -27.25 -3.99 -8.74
CA ARG A 123 -28.10 -4.28 -9.91
C ARG A 123 -28.03 -5.72 -10.38
N ASP A 124 -26.85 -6.35 -10.25
CA ASP A 124 -26.56 -7.71 -10.71
C ASP A 124 -26.84 -8.78 -9.62
N GLY A 125 -27.55 -8.40 -8.55
CA GLY A 125 -27.85 -9.24 -7.39
C GLY A 125 -27.03 -8.90 -6.14
N PHE A 126 -27.04 -9.78 -5.16
CA PHE A 126 -26.26 -9.61 -3.93
C PHE A 126 -24.80 -10.02 -4.14
N ARG A 127 -23.87 -9.23 -3.60
CA ARG A 127 -22.43 -9.49 -3.61
C ARG A 127 -21.88 -9.47 -2.20
N ASP A 128 -20.91 -10.33 -1.92
CA ASP A 128 -20.10 -10.23 -0.70
C ASP A 128 -19.13 -9.07 -0.83
N ALA A 129 -19.15 -8.16 0.15
CA ALA A 129 -18.30 -6.99 0.15
C ALA A 129 -17.89 -6.59 1.58
N ILE A 130 -16.73 -5.97 1.69
CA ILE A 130 -16.26 -5.32 2.92
C ILE A 130 -16.63 -3.85 2.84
N LYS A 131 -17.14 -3.30 3.94
CA LYS A 131 -17.24 -1.85 4.11
C LYS A 131 -15.85 -1.28 4.33
N LEU A 132 -15.38 -0.46 3.39
CA LEU A 132 -13.99 -0.01 3.33
C LEU A 132 -13.62 0.78 4.59
N GLY A 133 -12.52 0.38 5.22
CA GLY A 133 -12.11 0.86 6.52
C GLY A 133 -10.73 0.35 6.90
N TRP A 134 -10.22 0.83 8.03
CA TRP A 134 -9.00 0.32 8.65
C TRP A 134 -9.15 0.26 10.18
N ILE A 135 -8.18 -0.27 10.91
CA ILE A 135 -8.21 -0.26 12.38
C ILE A 135 -7.84 1.14 12.89
N GLY A 136 -8.78 1.79 13.57
CA GLY A 136 -8.60 3.10 14.22
C GLY A 136 -7.90 2.99 15.58
N ASP A 137 -7.77 4.11 16.30
CA ASP A 137 -7.02 4.20 17.58
C ASP A 137 -7.66 3.45 18.73
N ALA A 138 -8.96 3.21 18.67
CA ALA A 138 -9.66 2.36 19.63
C ALA A 138 -9.52 0.86 19.34
N PHE A 139 -8.56 0.44 18.50
CA PHE A 139 -8.36 -0.93 18.04
C PHE A 139 -9.62 -1.59 17.44
N LYS A 140 -10.46 -0.76 16.80
CA LYS A 140 -11.71 -1.17 16.16
C LYS A 140 -11.72 -0.76 14.70
N TRP A 141 -12.48 -1.52 13.91
CA TRP A 141 -12.70 -1.20 12.51
C TRP A 141 -13.39 0.17 12.36
N GLN A 142 -12.73 1.07 11.66
CA GLN A 142 -13.20 2.41 11.35
C GLN A 142 -13.45 2.49 9.85
N ASN A 143 -14.72 2.68 9.49
CA ASN A 143 -15.14 2.83 8.11
C ASN A 143 -14.96 4.26 7.64
N PHE A 144 -14.69 4.42 6.33
CA PHE A 144 -14.60 5.71 5.69
C PHE A 144 -15.82 5.98 4.81
N LYS A 145 -16.22 7.26 4.73
CA LYS A 145 -17.32 7.69 3.88
C LYS A 145 -16.81 8.59 2.78
N VAL A 146 -17.34 8.41 1.58
CA VAL A 146 -16.93 9.16 0.39
C VAL A 146 -18.12 9.94 -0.15
N LYS A 147 -17.88 11.22 -0.47
CA LYS A 147 -18.87 12.05 -1.15
C LYS A 147 -19.03 11.56 -2.59
N PRO A 148 -20.25 11.27 -3.07
CA PRO A 148 -20.45 10.76 -4.43
C PRO A 148 -19.94 11.72 -5.53
N SER A 149 -19.98 13.04 -5.29
CA SER A 149 -19.54 14.04 -6.26
C SER A 149 -18.03 13.98 -6.54
N LEU A 150 -17.22 13.57 -5.54
CA LEU A 150 -15.78 13.38 -5.70
C LEU A 150 -15.45 12.27 -6.70
N LEU A 151 -16.43 11.41 -6.98
CA LEU A 151 -16.34 10.33 -7.96
C LEU A 151 -17.18 10.61 -9.22
N GLY A 152 -17.70 11.83 -9.38
CA GLY A 152 -18.44 12.26 -10.56
C GLY A 152 -19.93 11.91 -10.55
N PHE A 153 -20.44 11.27 -9.50
CA PHE A 153 -21.88 10.99 -9.38
C PHE A 153 -22.65 12.26 -9.05
N LYS A 154 -23.70 12.54 -9.83
CA LYS A 154 -24.65 13.62 -9.53
C LYS A 154 -25.69 13.13 -8.54
N THR A 155 -25.76 13.76 -7.37
CA THR A 155 -26.81 13.52 -6.38
C THR A 155 -27.81 14.69 -6.41
N ASN A 156 -29.10 14.38 -6.57
CA ASN A 156 -30.14 15.40 -6.47
C ASN A 156 -30.38 15.69 -4.98
N GLY A 157 -29.86 16.81 -4.46
CA GLY A 157 -30.09 17.23 -3.08
C GLY A 157 -28.80 17.45 -2.29
N LEU A 158 -28.89 17.26 -0.96
CA LEU A 158 -27.75 17.42 -0.06
C LEU A 158 -26.66 16.38 -0.34
N GLU A 159 -25.42 16.84 -0.41
CA GLU A 159 -24.26 16.00 -0.62
C GLU A 159 -23.88 15.26 0.67
N ILE A 160 -24.47 14.10 0.88
CA ILE A 160 -24.22 13.25 2.05
C ILE A 160 -23.10 12.26 1.71
N PRO A 161 -21.99 12.22 2.49
CA PRO A 161 -20.98 11.18 2.35
C PRO A 161 -21.59 9.79 2.56
N LEU A 162 -21.33 8.88 1.63
CA LEU A 162 -21.88 7.52 1.63
C LEU A 162 -20.83 6.50 2.05
N ASP A 163 -21.30 5.38 2.57
CA ASP A 163 -20.45 4.23 2.81
C ASP A 163 -19.90 3.68 1.48
N LEU A 164 -18.62 3.33 1.48
CA LEU A 164 -17.95 2.71 0.34
C LEU A 164 -17.68 1.23 0.64
N TYR A 165 -18.07 0.36 -0.27
CA TYR A 165 -17.87 -1.07 -0.18
C TYR A 165 -16.93 -1.57 -1.27
N ILE A 166 -16.10 -2.55 -0.97
CA ILE A 166 -15.32 -3.29 -1.96
C ILE A 166 -15.74 -4.76 -2.01
N THR A 167 -16.09 -5.23 -3.21
CA THR A 167 -16.53 -6.62 -3.39
C THR A 167 -15.36 -7.59 -3.28
N SER A 168 -15.63 -8.83 -2.87
CA SER A 168 -14.65 -9.92 -2.90
C SER A 168 -14.05 -10.14 -4.29
N HIS A 169 -14.86 -9.94 -5.34
CA HIS A 169 -14.38 -9.99 -6.73
C HIS A 169 -13.34 -8.91 -7.02
N ALA A 170 -13.60 -7.67 -6.61
CA ALA A 170 -12.66 -6.57 -6.82
C ALA A 170 -11.33 -6.79 -6.07
N LEU A 171 -11.38 -7.27 -4.83
CA LEU A 171 -10.16 -7.60 -4.06
C LEU A 171 -9.35 -8.70 -4.72
N ARG A 172 -10.02 -9.79 -5.15
CA ARG A 172 -9.35 -10.86 -5.87
C ARG A 172 -8.72 -10.36 -7.17
N ARG A 173 -9.43 -9.56 -7.96
CA ARG A 173 -8.89 -8.98 -9.20
C ARG A 173 -7.72 -8.04 -8.93
N LEU A 174 -7.77 -7.24 -7.87
CA LEU A 174 -6.65 -6.39 -7.48
C LEU A 174 -5.40 -7.25 -7.16
N ASN A 175 -5.57 -8.30 -6.35
CA ASN A 175 -4.50 -9.21 -5.97
C ASN A 175 -3.90 -9.93 -7.19
N GLU A 176 -4.74 -10.54 -8.04
CA GLU A 176 -4.31 -11.24 -9.27
C GLU A 176 -3.52 -10.34 -10.22
N ARG A 177 -3.85 -9.04 -10.26
CA ARG A 177 -3.35 -8.13 -11.30
C ARG A 177 -2.16 -7.29 -10.85
N ILE A 178 -2.01 -7.04 -9.54
CA ILE A 178 -0.91 -6.25 -8.97
C ILE A 178 0.09 -7.13 -8.23
N ASN A 179 -0.38 -8.13 -7.47
CA ASN A 179 0.41 -9.16 -6.78
C ASN A 179 1.59 -8.65 -5.92
N ILE A 180 1.45 -7.47 -5.32
CA ILE A 180 2.37 -6.99 -4.27
C ILE A 180 1.85 -7.44 -2.89
N THR A 181 2.63 -7.18 -1.83
CA THR A 181 2.21 -7.45 -0.44
C THR A 181 0.77 -6.97 -0.17
N PRO A 182 -0.16 -7.85 0.25
CA PRO A 182 -1.58 -7.51 0.40
C PRO A 182 -1.86 -6.29 1.27
N GLY A 183 -1.13 -6.15 2.38
CA GLY A 183 -1.32 -5.03 3.30
C GLY A 183 -1.02 -3.67 2.68
N ILE A 184 0.12 -3.56 1.98
CA ILE A 184 0.48 -2.37 1.19
C ILE A 184 -0.60 -2.09 0.15
N MET A 185 -1.01 -3.13 -0.60
CA MET A 185 -2.01 -3.01 -1.65
C MET A 185 -3.35 -2.48 -1.12
N HIS A 186 -3.81 -3.00 0.02
CA HIS A 186 -5.05 -2.57 0.69
C HIS A 186 -4.93 -1.17 1.29
N GLU A 187 -3.78 -0.79 1.83
CA GLU A 187 -3.53 0.56 2.32
C GLU A 187 -3.59 1.58 1.18
N ILE A 188 -2.94 1.31 0.04
CA ILE A 188 -3.04 2.15 -1.15
C ILE A 188 -4.50 2.27 -1.61
N LEU A 189 -5.26 1.17 -1.57
CA LEU A 189 -6.70 1.18 -1.89
C LEU A 189 -7.46 2.14 -0.97
N VAL A 190 -7.26 2.07 0.35
CA VAL A 190 -7.92 2.97 1.31
C VAL A 190 -7.51 4.42 1.05
N ASN A 191 -6.20 4.68 0.95
CA ASN A 191 -5.65 6.01 0.75
C ASN A 191 -6.15 6.66 -0.54
N THR A 192 -6.41 5.88 -1.60
CA THR A 192 -7.01 6.36 -2.85
C THR A 192 -8.36 7.06 -2.61
N PHE A 193 -9.16 6.56 -1.67
CA PHE A 193 -10.50 7.10 -1.38
C PHE A 193 -10.54 8.11 -0.23
N LEU A 194 -9.42 8.29 0.49
CA LEU A 194 -9.26 9.31 1.53
C LEU A 194 -8.76 10.66 1.00
N GLN A 195 -8.37 10.73 -0.27
CA GLN A 195 -7.87 11.97 -0.87
C GLN A 195 -8.95 13.05 -0.94
N TYR A 196 -8.55 14.31 -0.77
CA TYR A 196 -9.44 15.47 -0.95
C TYR A 196 -9.94 15.56 -2.40
N GLU A 197 -9.07 15.22 -3.36
CA GLU A 197 -9.38 15.07 -4.78
C GLU A 197 -9.10 13.65 -5.22
N ILE A 198 -10.12 12.95 -5.71
CA ILE A 198 -9.99 11.56 -6.18
C ILE A 198 -9.88 11.57 -7.70
N ALA A 199 -8.70 11.20 -8.21
CA ALA A 199 -8.45 11.13 -9.65
C ALA A 199 -9.33 10.05 -10.30
N HIS A 200 -10.31 10.46 -11.11
CA HIS A 200 -11.24 9.53 -11.75
C HIS A 200 -11.69 10.03 -13.13
N SER A 201 -12.24 9.12 -13.93
CA SER A 201 -13.02 9.47 -15.12
C SER A 201 -14.43 8.90 -15.00
N PHE A 202 -15.45 9.72 -15.23
CA PHE A 202 -16.84 9.29 -15.15
C PHE A 202 -17.37 8.90 -16.53
N LYS A 203 -17.92 7.68 -16.66
CA LYS A 203 -18.48 7.18 -17.93
C LYS A 203 -19.81 6.49 -17.69
N GLY A 204 -20.88 7.05 -18.26
CA GLY A 204 -22.24 6.51 -18.12
C GLY A 204 -22.75 6.62 -16.69
N ASN A 205 -22.68 5.52 -15.94
CA ASN A 205 -23.10 5.43 -14.53
C ASN A 205 -22.00 4.79 -13.65
N GLU A 206 -20.75 4.93 -14.07
CA GLU A 206 -19.58 4.36 -13.42
C GLU A 206 -18.49 5.41 -13.30
N SER A 207 -17.73 5.31 -12.21
CA SER A 207 -16.53 6.08 -12.00
C SER A 207 -15.33 5.14 -12.08
N LEU A 208 -14.42 5.40 -13.01
CA LEU A 208 -13.13 4.73 -13.09
C LEU A 208 -12.15 5.50 -12.22
N VAL A 209 -11.95 5.04 -10.99
CA VAL A 209 -11.07 5.68 -10.01
C VAL A 209 -9.66 5.17 -10.22
N THR A 210 -8.71 6.09 -10.42
CA THR A 210 -7.31 5.76 -10.72
C THR A 210 -6.65 5.11 -9.51
N TYR A 211 -6.10 3.92 -9.70
CA TYR A 211 -5.25 3.27 -8.72
C TYR A 211 -3.78 3.48 -9.11
N ARG A 212 -2.96 3.91 -8.15
CA ARG A 212 -1.55 4.24 -8.35
C ARG A 212 -0.67 3.47 -7.38
N VAL A 213 0.46 2.99 -7.86
CA VAL A 213 1.53 2.40 -7.04
C VAL A 213 2.81 3.17 -7.36
N SER A 214 3.55 3.60 -6.33
CA SER A 214 4.71 4.50 -6.50
C SER A 214 4.39 5.74 -7.36
N ASP A 215 3.23 6.37 -7.11
CA ASP A 215 2.64 7.50 -7.87
C ASP A 215 2.37 7.25 -9.36
N LEU A 216 2.59 6.03 -9.83
CA LEU A 216 2.39 5.63 -11.22
C LEU A 216 1.05 4.92 -11.34
N LYS A 217 0.26 5.34 -12.33
CA LYS A 217 -1.03 4.72 -12.64
C LYS A 217 -0.83 3.26 -13.07
N VAL A 218 -1.56 2.35 -12.44
CA VAL A 218 -1.52 0.90 -12.74
C VAL A 218 -2.86 0.35 -13.19
N GLY A 219 -3.96 1.04 -12.87
CA GLY A 219 -5.28 0.59 -13.26
C GLY A 219 -6.39 1.46 -12.68
N TYR A 220 -7.60 0.91 -12.68
CA TYR A 220 -8.79 1.59 -12.21
C TYR A 220 -9.68 0.68 -11.34
N PHE A 221 -10.22 1.25 -10.28
CA PHE A 221 -11.39 0.69 -9.60
C PHE A 221 -12.66 1.13 -10.31
N VAL A 222 -13.54 0.18 -10.61
CA VAL A 222 -14.86 0.47 -11.19
C VAL A 222 -15.85 0.69 -10.07
N VAL A 223 -16.20 1.94 -9.80
CA VAL A 223 -17.14 2.32 -8.74
C VAL A 223 -18.51 2.60 -9.34
N ARG A 224 -19.55 2.10 -8.67
CA ARG A 224 -20.96 2.37 -9.02
C ARG A 224 -21.72 2.82 -7.78
N LEU A 225 -22.64 3.76 -7.96
CA LEU A 225 -23.63 4.15 -6.97
C LEU A 225 -24.86 3.21 -7.06
N HIS A 226 -25.19 2.55 -5.95
CA HIS A 226 -26.38 1.70 -5.81
C HIS A 226 -27.23 2.23 -4.66
N GLU A 227 -28.43 2.74 -4.95
CA GLU A 227 -29.32 3.34 -3.93
C GLU A 227 -28.58 4.41 -3.08
N GLN A 228 -28.11 4.06 -1.88
CA GLN A 228 -27.41 4.96 -0.94
C GLN A 228 -26.00 4.47 -0.55
N GLN A 229 -25.37 3.65 -1.39
CA GLN A 229 -24.03 3.12 -1.14
C GLN A 229 -23.16 3.15 -2.40
N LEU A 230 -21.87 3.40 -2.21
CA LEU A 230 -20.86 3.28 -3.26
C LEU A 230 -20.25 1.88 -3.21
N VAL A 231 -20.08 1.26 -4.37
CA VAL A 231 -19.55 -0.11 -4.45
C VAL A 231 -18.46 -0.18 -5.50
N VAL A 232 -17.28 -0.68 -5.12
CA VAL A 232 -16.19 -1.07 -6.02
C VAL A 232 -16.48 -2.48 -6.54
N HIS A 233 -16.84 -2.58 -7.82
CA HIS A 233 -17.28 -3.82 -8.48
C HIS A 233 -16.11 -4.68 -8.94
N THR A 234 -15.05 -4.06 -9.44
CA THR A 234 -13.89 -4.77 -9.96
C THR A 234 -12.68 -3.84 -10.00
N PHE A 235 -11.52 -4.44 -10.24
CA PHE A 235 -10.27 -3.75 -10.57
C PHE A 235 -9.90 -4.08 -12.03
N LEU A 236 -9.57 -3.05 -12.81
CA LEU A 236 -9.10 -3.17 -14.18
C LEU A 236 -7.65 -2.72 -14.26
N PHE A 237 -6.76 -3.63 -14.65
CA PHE A 237 -5.38 -3.28 -14.97
C PHE A 237 -5.33 -2.40 -16.23
N LEU A 238 -4.32 -1.55 -16.37
CA LEU A 238 -4.27 -0.54 -17.43
C LEU A 238 -4.47 -1.09 -18.85
N THR A 239 -3.92 -2.27 -19.14
CA THR A 239 -4.02 -2.89 -20.47
C THR A 239 -5.37 -3.59 -20.68
N ASN A 240 -6.21 -3.80 -19.65
CA ASN A 240 -7.47 -4.53 -19.77
C ASN A 240 -8.51 -3.80 -20.62
N ASN A 241 -9.47 -4.56 -21.15
CA ASN A 241 -10.63 -3.96 -21.83
C ASN A 241 -11.43 -3.07 -20.87
N HIS A 242 -12.14 -2.09 -21.43
CA HIS A 242 -12.91 -1.07 -20.71
C HIS A 242 -12.07 0.00 -19.95
N THR A 243 -10.74 -0.07 -20.00
CA THR A 243 -9.88 1.08 -19.66
C THR A 243 -9.62 1.95 -20.90
N PRO A 244 -9.46 3.28 -20.78
CA PRO A 244 -9.11 4.12 -21.91
C PRO A 244 -7.84 3.66 -22.63
N GLU A 245 -6.84 3.22 -21.87
CA GLU A 245 -5.55 2.74 -22.36
C GLU A 245 -5.66 1.39 -23.07
N GLY A 246 -6.37 0.43 -22.49
CA GLY A 246 -6.57 -0.89 -23.07
C GLY A 246 -7.40 -0.84 -24.35
N GLU A 247 -8.41 0.04 -24.43
CA GLU A 247 -9.15 0.29 -25.68
C GLU A 247 -8.29 0.96 -26.75
N LYS A 248 -7.31 1.77 -26.36
CA LYS A 248 -6.35 2.36 -27.31
C LYS A 248 -5.35 1.30 -27.77
N LEU A 249 -4.83 0.48 -26.87
CA LEU A 249 -3.93 -0.62 -27.17
C LEU A 249 -4.56 -1.61 -28.16
N ASN A 250 -5.83 -1.99 -27.95
CA ASN A 250 -6.58 -2.86 -28.86
C ASN A 250 -6.64 -2.30 -30.27
N ARG A 251 -6.87 -1.00 -30.42
CA ARG A 251 -6.93 -0.36 -31.74
C ARG A 251 -5.58 -0.29 -32.44
N LEU A 252 -4.49 -0.12 -31.69
CA LEU A 252 -3.13 -0.10 -32.25
C LEU A 252 -2.68 -1.50 -32.69
N LEU A 253 -2.93 -2.50 -31.86
CA LEU A 253 -2.39 -3.86 -32.03
C LEU A 253 -3.39 -4.89 -32.57
N ASN A 254 -4.66 -4.50 -32.75
CA ASN A 254 -5.76 -5.39 -33.10
C ASN A 254 -5.90 -6.58 -32.14
N LEU A 255 -5.79 -6.31 -30.83
CA LEU A 255 -5.89 -7.31 -29.77
C LEU A 255 -7.32 -7.47 -29.26
N GLU A 256 -7.69 -8.71 -28.96
CA GLU A 256 -8.88 -9.09 -28.22
C GLU A 256 -8.53 -9.42 -26.74
N LEU A 257 -9.56 -9.74 -25.95
CA LEU A 257 -9.35 -10.07 -24.53
C LEU A 257 -8.46 -11.31 -24.35
N ALA A 258 -8.73 -12.36 -25.13
CA ALA A 258 -8.01 -13.62 -25.04
C ALA A 258 -6.51 -13.45 -25.38
N ASP A 259 -6.19 -12.52 -26.28
CA ASP A 259 -4.80 -12.26 -26.65
C ASP A 259 -4.03 -11.61 -25.50
N LYS A 260 -4.66 -10.74 -24.71
CA LYS A 260 -3.99 -10.11 -23.55
C LYS A 260 -3.72 -11.11 -22.43
N GLU A 261 -4.66 -12.01 -22.20
CA GLU A 261 -4.50 -13.12 -21.25
C GLU A 261 -3.40 -14.08 -21.76
N TYR A 262 -3.40 -14.41 -23.05
CA TYR A 262 -2.38 -15.26 -23.67
C TYR A 262 -0.97 -14.65 -23.65
N LEU A 263 -0.87 -13.35 -23.91
CA LEU A 263 0.38 -12.60 -23.87
C LEU A 263 0.80 -12.22 -22.44
N GLU A 264 -0.07 -12.46 -21.44
CA GLU A 264 0.16 -12.15 -20.02
C GLU A 264 0.55 -10.68 -19.79
N ILE A 265 0.02 -9.77 -20.61
CA ILE A 265 0.21 -8.32 -20.46
C ILE A 265 -0.91 -7.69 -19.62
N ASP A 266 -1.75 -8.53 -19.02
CA ASP A 266 -2.95 -8.16 -18.28
C ASP A 266 -2.73 -8.08 -16.76
N ASN A 267 -1.51 -8.33 -16.27
CA ASN A 267 -1.10 -8.19 -14.88
C ASN A 267 0.32 -7.60 -14.78
N LEU A 268 0.61 -6.90 -13.69
CA LEU A 268 1.87 -6.21 -13.48
C LEU A 268 3.09 -7.14 -13.37
N PRO A 269 3.03 -8.26 -12.63
CA PRO A 269 4.19 -9.11 -12.48
C PRO A 269 4.68 -9.73 -13.80
N ASP A 270 3.78 -10.30 -14.60
CA ASP A 270 4.13 -10.86 -15.91
C ASP A 270 4.54 -9.76 -16.90
N PHE A 271 3.86 -8.61 -16.87
CA PHE A 271 4.23 -7.45 -17.69
C PHE A 271 5.69 -7.01 -17.42
N ASN A 272 6.09 -6.95 -16.15
CA ASN A 272 7.45 -6.59 -15.76
C ASN A 272 8.47 -7.67 -16.17
N ALA A 273 8.10 -8.95 -16.15
CA ALA A 273 8.98 -10.05 -16.52
C ALA A 273 9.44 -10.01 -17.99
N TYR A 274 8.69 -9.35 -18.88
CA TYR A 274 9.06 -9.17 -20.28
C TYR A 274 10.10 -8.06 -20.51
N HIS A 275 10.43 -7.23 -19.51
CA HIS A 275 11.36 -6.09 -19.68
C HIS A 275 11.00 -5.20 -20.89
N ILE A 276 9.69 -4.92 -21.05
CA ILE A 276 9.14 -4.18 -22.20
C ILE A 276 9.79 -2.81 -22.38
N ASP A 277 10.23 -2.20 -21.29
CA ASP A 277 10.95 -0.93 -21.27
C ASP A 277 12.28 -0.97 -22.04
N GLN A 278 12.93 -2.13 -22.12
CA GLN A 278 14.21 -2.33 -22.82
C GLN A 278 14.01 -2.57 -24.32
N ASN A 279 12.80 -2.93 -24.76
CA ASN A 279 12.46 -3.11 -26.17
C ASN A 279 11.85 -1.84 -26.75
N GLU A 280 12.59 -1.12 -27.60
CA GLU A 280 12.17 0.19 -28.13
C GLU A 280 10.79 0.15 -28.84
N LYS A 281 10.52 -0.90 -29.61
CA LYS A 281 9.25 -1.05 -30.35
C LYS A 281 8.07 -1.27 -29.42
N LEU A 282 8.22 -2.17 -28.43
CA LEU A 282 7.15 -2.45 -27.47
C LEU A 282 6.95 -1.26 -26.52
N SER A 283 8.03 -0.70 -25.97
CA SER A 283 8.01 0.49 -25.13
C SER A 283 7.25 1.65 -25.79
N LYS A 284 7.49 1.87 -27.09
CA LYS A 284 6.78 2.88 -27.87
C LYS A 284 5.29 2.60 -28.00
N VAL A 285 4.87 1.38 -28.35
CA VAL A 285 3.43 1.09 -28.52
C VAL A 285 2.66 1.19 -27.19
N PHE A 286 3.24 0.74 -26.08
CA PHE A 286 2.62 0.88 -24.77
C PHE A 286 2.58 2.35 -24.32
N SER A 287 3.61 3.14 -24.63
CA SER A 287 3.60 4.58 -24.37
C SER A 287 2.52 5.29 -25.19
N ASP A 288 2.43 4.97 -26.48
CA ASP A 288 1.40 5.51 -27.38
C ASP A 288 -0.01 5.10 -26.93
N ALA A 289 -0.18 3.90 -26.36
CA ALA A 289 -1.44 3.45 -25.78
C ALA A 289 -1.82 4.16 -24.46
N GLY A 290 -0.87 4.87 -23.82
CA GLY A 290 -1.07 5.52 -22.53
C GLY A 290 -0.67 4.68 -21.31
N CYS A 291 0.02 3.54 -21.54
CA CYS A 291 0.51 2.62 -20.52
C CYS A 291 1.96 2.89 -20.07
N ALA A 292 2.55 4.03 -20.43
CA ALA A 292 3.95 4.37 -20.13
C ALA A 292 4.31 4.28 -18.63
N SER A 293 3.32 4.44 -17.74
CA SER A 293 3.53 4.32 -16.30
C SER A 293 3.95 2.90 -15.88
N LEU A 294 3.47 1.86 -16.56
CA LEU A 294 3.83 0.48 -16.25
C LEU A 294 5.31 0.19 -16.51
N LEU A 295 5.89 0.82 -17.53
CA LEU A 295 7.30 0.64 -17.92
C LEU A 295 8.29 1.09 -16.83
N LYS A 296 7.82 1.86 -15.84
CA LYS A 296 8.65 2.39 -14.75
C LYS A 296 8.55 1.57 -13.46
N LEU A 297 7.79 0.47 -13.49
CA LEU A 297 7.44 -0.32 -12.31
C LEU A 297 8.23 -1.62 -12.17
N GLY A 298 9.29 -1.84 -12.95
CA GLY A 298 10.13 -3.04 -12.83
C GLY A 298 10.70 -3.24 -11.42
N HIS A 299 11.03 -2.16 -10.71
CA HIS A 299 11.53 -2.20 -9.33
C HIS A 299 10.55 -2.83 -8.32
N LEU A 300 9.26 -2.92 -8.66
CA LEU A 300 8.26 -3.52 -7.77
C LEU A 300 8.36 -5.04 -7.66
N GLN A 301 9.16 -5.72 -8.51
CA GLN A 301 9.41 -7.16 -8.38
C GLN A 301 9.91 -7.53 -6.97
N ALA A 302 10.65 -6.64 -6.29
CA ALA A 302 11.11 -6.85 -4.92
C ALA A 302 9.98 -6.95 -3.87
N PHE A 303 8.78 -6.46 -4.20
CA PHE A 303 7.60 -6.47 -3.32
C PHE A 303 6.54 -7.48 -3.76
N SER A 304 6.83 -8.26 -4.81
CA SER A 304 5.95 -9.31 -5.30
C SER A 304 5.88 -10.48 -4.33
N VAL A 305 4.69 -11.09 -4.19
CA VAL A 305 4.50 -12.27 -3.33
C VAL A 305 5.13 -13.53 -3.94
N ASN A 306 5.22 -13.58 -5.27
CA ASN A 306 5.74 -14.74 -6.01
C ASN A 306 6.99 -14.35 -6.80
N GLU A 307 7.99 -15.23 -6.82
CA GLU A 307 9.09 -15.17 -7.78
C GLU A 307 8.57 -15.46 -9.19
N ILE A 308 8.98 -14.64 -10.14
CA ILE A 308 8.61 -14.78 -11.55
C ILE A 308 9.89 -14.77 -12.36
N ASN A 309 10.00 -15.75 -13.26
CA ASN A 309 11.13 -15.85 -14.17
C ASN A 309 10.98 -14.81 -15.29
N ASP A 310 12.13 -14.26 -15.71
CA ASP A 310 12.20 -13.39 -16.89
C ASP A 310 11.62 -14.10 -18.13
N LYS A 311 10.93 -13.32 -18.95
CA LYS A 311 10.28 -13.76 -20.19
C LYS A 311 10.92 -13.05 -21.38
N ASP A 312 10.89 -13.72 -22.54
CA ASP A 312 11.46 -13.17 -23.77
C ASP A 312 10.48 -12.18 -24.44
N PRO A 313 10.79 -10.87 -24.51
CA PRO A 313 9.95 -9.89 -25.19
C PRO A 313 9.79 -10.13 -26.69
N GLU A 314 10.72 -10.85 -27.34
CA GLU A 314 10.62 -11.17 -28.77
C GLU A 314 9.42 -12.09 -29.07
N SER A 315 8.96 -12.86 -28.08
CA SER A 315 7.74 -13.68 -28.20
C SER A 315 6.50 -12.82 -28.45
N ILE A 316 6.37 -11.70 -27.73
CA ILE A 316 5.30 -10.72 -27.91
C ILE A 316 5.44 -10.07 -29.29
N LEU A 317 6.64 -9.62 -29.66
CA LEU A 317 6.87 -8.99 -30.96
C LEU A 317 6.53 -9.92 -32.12
N LYS A 318 6.89 -11.20 -32.01
CA LYS A 318 6.58 -12.21 -33.03
C LYS A 318 5.09 -12.43 -33.17
N TYR A 319 4.36 -12.47 -32.05
CA TYR A 319 2.91 -12.59 -32.06
C TYR A 319 2.25 -11.34 -32.70
N LEU A 320 2.79 -10.16 -32.41
CA LEU A 320 2.27 -8.88 -32.89
C LEU A 320 2.80 -8.48 -34.27
N ALA A 321 3.65 -9.29 -34.92
CA ALA A 321 4.39 -8.87 -36.11
C ALA A 321 3.50 -8.39 -37.27
N ASP A 322 2.30 -8.98 -37.38
CA ASP A 322 1.32 -8.64 -38.42
C ASP A 322 0.42 -7.44 -38.05
N ALA A 323 0.53 -6.91 -36.83
CA ALA A 323 -0.24 -5.76 -36.41
C ALA A 323 0.11 -4.55 -37.28
N LYS A 324 -0.92 -3.81 -37.72
CA LYS A 324 -0.77 -2.62 -38.57
C LYS A 324 0.23 -1.62 -38.02
N TYR A 325 0.31 -1.51 -36.69
CA TYR A 325 1.26 -0.62 -36.02
C TYR A 325 2.72 -0.93 -36.34
N PHE A 326 3.10 -2.21 -36.49
CA PHE A 326 4.48 -2.62 -36.78
C PHE A 326 4.78 -2.79 -38.27
N THR A 327 3.75 -2.91 -39.11
CA THR A 327 3.88 -3.05 -40.57
C THR A 327 3.77 -1.71 -41.31
N SER A 328 3.28 -0.65 -40.66
CA SER A 328 3.18 0.69 -41.22
C SER A 328 4.48 1.48 -40.99
N ASN A 329 5.55 1.11 -41.72
CA ASN A 329 6.75 1.93 -41.88
C ASN A 329 6.86 2.43 -43.32
#